data_AF-A0A382JFW0-F1
#
_entry.id   AF-A0A382JFW0-F1
#
_cell.length_a   1.000
_cell.length_b   1.000
_cell.length_c   1.000
_cell.angle_alpha   90.00
_cell.angle_beta   90.00
_cell.angle_gamma   90.00
#
_symmetry.space_group_name_H-M   'P 1'
#
loop_
_entity.id
_entity.type
_entity.pdbx_description
1 polymer ?
#
loop_
_entity_poly.entity_id
_entity_poly.type
_entity_poly.pdbx_seq_one_letter_code
_entity_poly.pdbx_strand_id
1 'polypeptide(L)'
;MKADPLTCDTIRGALVLDNDGPAIDWDSMIFSYQKTDRMYIAHCKQDGDWGPGVMQDFQDLSMSPAAGVLNYGQGLFEGLKAQRATDGSIVLFRPERNASRMQDGAKRLGIP
;
A
#
# COMPACT_ATOMS: atom_id res chain seq x y z
N MET A 1 6.00 8.50 -15.56
CA MET A 1 5.75 8.45 -14.11
C MET A 1 5.01 9.71 -13.65
N LYS A 2 3.73 9.83 -14.03
CA LYS A 2 2.81 10.81 -13.45
C LYS A 2 1.51 10.06 -13.13
N ALA A 3 1.53 9.28 -12.06
CA ALA A 3 0.29 8.97 -11.37
C ALA A 3 -0.08 10.26 -10.62
N ASP A 4 -1.27 10.78 -10.87
CA ASP A 4 -1.76 11.93 -10.12
C ASP A 4 -1.78 11.60 -8.62
N PRO A 5 -1.24 12.47 -7.75
CA PRO A 5 -1.28 12.22 -6.32
C PRO A 5 -2.74 12.14 -5.88
N LEU A 6 -3.14 11.00 -5.32
CA LEU A 6 -4.41 10.90 -4.61
C LEU A 6 -4.39 11.95 -3.50
N THR A 7 -5.26 12.95 -3.62
CA THR A 7 -5.42 13.98 -2.60
C THR A 7 -5.92 13.33 -1.31
N CYS A 8 -5.46 13.81 -0.16
CA CYS A 8 -5.89 13.33 1.17
C CYS A 8 -7.43 13.29 1.31
N ASP A 9 -8.14 14.15 0.57
CA ASP A 9 -9.62 14.20 0.54
C ASP A 9 -10.28 12.97 -0.12
N THR A 10 -9.58 12.24 -0.99
CA THR A 10 -10.08 10.98 -1.57
C THR A 10 -10.05 9.84 -0.55
N ILE A 11 -9.25 9.97 0.51
CA ILE A 11 -9.16 9.03 1.64
C ILE A 11 -10.18 9.39 2.73
N ARG A 12 -10.83 10.57 2.67
CA ARG A 12 -11.95 10.97 3.55
C ARG A 12 -13.28 10.32 3.19
N GLY A 13 -13.27 9.10 2.64
CA GLY A 13 -14.41 8.21 2.88
C GLY A 13 -14.52 8.08 4.38
N ALA A 14 -15.68 8.44 4.95
CA ALA A 14 -15.92 8.52 6.39
C ALA A 14 -15.09 7.47 7.13
N LEU A 15 -14.19 7.90 8.01
CA LEU A 15 -13.61 7.04 9.05
C LEU A 15 -14.77 6.67 9.97
N VAL A 16 -15.65 5.81 9.48
CA VAL A 16 -16.46 4.97 10.30
C VAL A 16 -15.44 3.99 10.89
N LEU A 17 -14.83 4.40 11.99
CA LEU A 17 -14.29 3.44 12.93
C LEU A 17 -15.53 2.80 13.53
N ASP A 18 -16.14 1.85 12.80
CA ASP A 18 -17.11 0.96 13.39
C ASP A 18 -16.37 0.30 14.56
N ASN A 19 -16.78 0.64 15.78
CA ASN A 19 -16.28 -0.01 17.00
C ASN A 19 -16.73 -1.50 17.08
N ASP A 20 -17.36 -2.01 16.01
CA ASP A 20 -17.88 -3.36 15.88
C ASP A 20 -16.83 -4.36 15.37
N GLY A 21 -15.60 -3.90 15.09
CA GLY A 21 -14.46 -4.78 14.83
C GLY A 21 -14.07 -5.58 16.08
N PRO A 22 -13.47 -6.78 15.93
CA PRO A 22 -13.00 -7.54 17.09
C PRO A 22 -12.01 -6.71 17.90
N ALA A 23 -12.16 -6.72 19.23
CA ALA A 23 -11.27 -6.01 20.13
C ALA A 23 -9.81 -6.46 19.89
N ILE A 24 -8.95 -5.51 19.52
CA ILE A 24 -7.52 -5.76 19.31
C ILE A 24 -6.83 -5.75 20.67
N ASP A 25 -6.19 -6.87 21.03
CA ASP A 25 -5.28 -6.93 22.16
C ASP A 25 -3.92 -6.35 21.77
N TRP A 26 -3.69 -5.08 22.15
CA TRP A 26 -2.49 -4.32 21.77
C TRP A 26 -1.21 -4.87 22.40
N ASP A 27 -1.29 -5.53 23.57
CA ASP A 27 -0.12 -5.99 24.34
C ASP A 27 0.43 -7.32 23.81
N SER A 28 -0.41 -8.15 23.18
CA SER A 28 0.01 -9.41 22.57
C SER A 28 0.41 -9.30 21.09
N MET A 29 0.32 -8.11 20.50
CA MET A 29 0.70 -7.92 19.10
C MET A 29 2.20 -8.14 18.89
N ILE A 30 2.51 -9.09 18.02
CA ILE A 30 3.86 -9.33 17.49
C ILE A 30 3.94 -8.86 16.04
N PHE A 31 5.16 -8.83 15.49
CA PHE A 31 5.35 -8.61 14.06
C PHE A 31 4.98 -9.87 13.27
N SER A 32 3.68 -10.08 13.10
CA SER A 32 3.09 -11.13 12.28
C SER A 32 2.06 -10.52 11.33
N TYR A 33 1.76 -11.25 10.26
CA TYR A 33 0.70 -10.86 9.36
C TYR A 33 -0.64 -10.94 10.08
N GLN A 34 -1.37 -9.82 10.06
CA GLN A 34 -2.77 -9.75 10.48
C GLN A 34 -3.57 -9.17 9.31
N LYS A 35 -4.64 -9.87 8.92
CA LYS A 35 -5.50 -9.43 7.81
C LYS A 35 -6.13 -8.08 8.16
N THR A 36 -6.09 -7.16 7.21
CA THR A 36 -6.82 -5.88 7.26
C THR A 36 -7.97 -5.92 6.26
N ASP A 37 -8.93 -5.00 6.39
CA ASP A 37 -10.18 -5.06 5.62
C ASP A 37 -9.97 -4.70 4.14
N ARG A 38 -9.06 -3.77 3.87
CA ARG A 38 -8.91 -3.15 2.54
C ARG A 38 -7.46 -3.08 2.09
N MET A 39 -7.27 -3.10 0.78
CA MET A 39 -5.99 -2.97 0.09
C MET A 39 -6.09 -1.97 -1.06
N TYR A 40 -4.96 -1.37 -1.43
CA TYR A 40 -4.84 -0.51 -2.61
C TYR A 40 -4.21 -1.29 -3.76
N ILE A 41 -4.82 -1.23 -4.96
CA ILE A 41 -4.26 -1.83 -6.19
C ILE A 41 -4.22 -0.79 -7.29
N ALA A 42 -3.10 -0.71 -8.01
CA ALA A 42 -2.99 0.00 -9.27
C ALA A 42 -2.37 -0.94 -10.33
N HIS A 43 -2.78 -0.80 -11.58
CA HIS A 43 -2.29 -1.60 -12.70
C HIS A 43 -1.52 -0.72 -13.68
N CYS A 44 -0.37 -1.20 -14.14
CA CYS A 44 0.38 -0.59 -15.23
C CYS A 44 0.31 -1.49 -16.46
N LYS A 45 0.02 -0.92 -17.63
CA LYS A 45 0.16 -1.64 -18.90
C LYS A 45 1.61 -1.69 -19.31
N GLN A 46 1.99 -2.72 -20.06
CA GLN A 46 3.29 -2.76 -20.71
C GLN A 46 3.45 -1.52 -21.61
N ASP A 47 4.56 -0.80 -21.44
CA ASP A 47 4.89 0.46 -22.14
C ASP A 47 3.84 1.59 -22.00
N GLY A 48 2.96 1.49 -21.01
CA GLY A 48 1.91 2.47 -20.73
C GLY A 48 2.09 3.19 -19.41
N ASP A 49 1.21 4.16 -19.16
CA ASP A 49 1.11 4.82 -17.87
C ASP A 49 0.39 3.93 -16.83
N TRP A 50 0.64 4.25 -15.56
CA TRP A 50 -0.12 3.70 -14.44
C TRP A 50 -1.60 4.10 -14.58
N GLY A 51 -2.48 3.12 -14.48
CA GLY A 51 -3.92 3.36 -14.35
C GLY A 51 -4.27 3.98 -12.98
N PRO A 52 -5.51 4.47 -12.82
CA PRO A 52 -5.98 4.94 -11.52
C PRO A 52 -5.95 3.78 -10.53
N GLY A 53 -5.40 4.02 -9.34
CA GLY A 53 -5.44 3.02 -8.28
C GLY A 53 -6.74 3.04 -7.50
N VAL A 54 -7.10 1.90 -6.95
CA VAL A 54 -8.39 1.63 -6.32
C VAL A 54 -8.18 1.07 -4.93
N MET A 55 -8.90 1.64 -3.95
CA MET A 55 -9.08 1.03 -2.64
C MET A 55 -10.21 -0.01 -2.74
N GLN A 56 -9.92 -1.25 -2.41
CA GLN A 56 -10.85 -2.38 -2.51
C GLN A 56 -10.72 -3.30 -1.29
N ASP A 57 -11.63 -4.27 -1.15
CA ASP A 57 -11.55 -5.25 -0.07
C ASP A 57 -10.33 -6.15 -0.24
N PHE A 58 -9.75 -6.58 0.88
CA PHE A 58 -8.62 -7.50 0.88
C PHE A 58 -9.02 -8.83 0.23
N GLN A 59 -8.28 -9.22 -0.81
CA GLN A 59 -8.47 -10.48 -1.52
C GLN A 59 -7.14 -11.02 -2.04
N ASP A 60 -7.12 -12.30 -2.39
CA ASP A 60 -5.94 -12.93 -2.98
C ASP A 60 -5.64 -12.36 -4.38
N LEU A 61 -4.35 -12.22 -4.70
CA LEU A 61 -3.91 -11.74 -6.00
C LEU A 61 -3.91 -12.88 -7.03
N SER A 62 -4.66 -12.71 -8.12
CA SER A 62 -4.57 -13.60 -9.28
C SER A 62 -3.46 -13.13 -10.20
N MET A 63 -2.50 -14.02 -10.52
CA MET A 63 -1.41 -13.73 -11.44
C MET A 63 -1.04 -14.95 -12.28
N SER A 64 -0.46 -14.70 -13.46
CA SER A 64 0.06 -15.77 -14.32
C SER A 64 1.20 -16.52 -13.61
N PRO A 65 1.27 -17.87 -13.71
CA PRO A 65 2.43 -18.63 -13.25
C PRO A 65 3.75 -18.19 -13.91
N ALA A 66 3.67 -17.59 -15.10
CA ALA A 66 4.82 -17.04 -15.83
C ALA A 66 5.18 -15.59 -15.42
N ALA A 67 4.60 -15.05 -14.35
CA ALA A 67 4.88 -13.68 -13.91
C ALA A 67 6.36 -13.48 -13.55
N GLY A 68 6.92 -12.33 -13.94
CA GLY A 68 8.34 -11.99 -13.71
C GLY A 68 8.72 -11.95 -12.24
N VAL A 69 7.79 -11.58 -11.35
CA VAL A 69 8.01 -11.61 -9.89
C VAL A 69 8.23 -13.04 -9.37
N LEU A 70 7.56 -14.04 -9.95
CA LEU A 70 7.65 -15.44 -9.51
C LEU A 70 8.88 -16.16 -10.09
N ASN A 71 9.28 -15.84 -11.32
CA ASN A 71 10.32 -16.58 -12.04
C ASN A 71 11.69 -15.88 -12.01
N TYR A 72 11.71 -14.55 -11.92
CA TYR A 72 12.93 -13.74 -12.03
C TYR A 72 13.10 -12.73 -10.90
N GLY A 73 12.22 -12.77 -9.88
CA GLY A 73 12.30 -11.88 -8.72
C GLY A 73 12.14 -10.40 -9.06
N GLN A 74 11.50 -10.07 -10.19
CA GLN A 74 11.24 -8.69 -10.59
C GLN A 74 10.11 -8.08 -9.74
N GLY A 75 10.42 -7.75 -8.49
CA GLY A 75 9.51 -7.13 -7.54
C GLY A 75 10.28 -6.31 -6.50
N LEU A 76 9.63 -5.28 -5.97
CA LEU A 76 10.15 -4.46 -4.88
C LEU A 76 9.04 -4.18 -3.87
N PHE A 77 9.43 -3.82 -2.65
CA PHE A 77 8.49 -3.47 -1.59
C PHE A 77 9.02 -2.26 -0.80
N GLU A 78 8.10 -1.62 -0.07
CA GLU A 78 8.41 -0.54 0.86
C GLU A 78 7.84 -0.84 2.25
N GLY A 79 8.42 -0.20 3.26
CA GLY A 79 8.02 -0.35 4.65
C GLY A 79 7.90 1.00 5.34
N LEU A 80 6.68 1.37 5.74
CA LEU A 80 6.39 2.56 6.52
C LEU A 80 5.32 2.24 7.57
N LYS A 81 5.21 3.10 8.58
CA LYS A 81 4.25 2.94 9.68
C LYS A 81 3.35 4.16 9.77
N ALA A 82 2.08 3.92 10.04
CA ALA A 82 1.14 4.93 10.51
C ALA A 82 1.08 4.87 12.03
N GLN A 83 1.13 6.03 12.68
CA GLN A 83 1.06 6.15 14.13
C GLN A 83 -0.10 7.05 14.52
N ARG A 84 -0.77 6.74 15.64
CA ARG A 84 -1.78 7.62 16.24
C ARG A 84 -1.07 8.59 17.18
N ALA A 85 -1.21 9.88 16.91
CA ALA A 85 -0.69 10.95 17.76
C ALA A 85 -1.58 11.16 18.99
N THR A 86 -1.08 11.92 19.96
CA THR A 86 -1.77 12.20 21.23
C THR A 86 -3.08 12.98 21.05
N ASP A 87 -3.20 13.75 19.96
CA ASP A 87 -4.41 14.47 19.56
C ASP A 87 -5.42 13.60 18.78
N GLY A 88 -5.12 12.31 18.61
CA GLY A 88 -5.94 11.34 17.88
C GLY A 88 -5.70 11.31 16.37
N SER A 89 -4.90 12.23 15.82
CA SER A 89 -4.56 12.26 14.39
C SER A 89 -3.69 11.08 13.98
N ILE A 90 -3.69 10.74 12.69
CA ILE A 90 -2.80 9.72 12.12
C ILE A 90 -1.65 10.42 11.42
N VAL A 91 -0.42 10.03 11.77
CA VAL A 91 0.81 10.61 11.23
C VAL A 91 1.65 9.55 10.54
N LEU A 92 2.35 9.97 9.47
CA LEU A 92 3.32 9.18 8.74
C LEU A 92 4.70 9.82 8.88
N PHE A 93 5.73 9.02 9.15
CA PHE A 93 7.09 9.52 9.22
C PHE A 93 7.77 9.49 7.85
N ARG A 94 7.94 10.67 7.25
CA ARG A 94 8.68 10.89 5.99
C ARG A 94 8.26 9.99 4.82
N PRO A 95 6.94 9.85 4.52
CA PRO A 95 6.46 8.97 3.46
C PRO A 95 7.07 9.29 2.07
N GLU A 96 7.43 10.55 1.82
CA GLU A 96 8.09 11.00 0.60
C GLU A 96 9.47 10.35 0.38
N ARG A 97 10.17 9.97 1.46
CA ARG A 97 11.47 9.29 1.37
C ARG A 97 11.32 7.83 1.01
N ASN A 98 10.30 7.16 1.53
CA ASN A 98 9.92 5.81 1.08
C ASN A 98 9.51 5.83 -0.39
N ALA A 99 8.71 6.81 -0.82
CA ALA A 99 8.32 6.96 -2.21
C ALA A 99 9.53 7.18 -3.14
N SER A 100 10.47 8.06 -2.76
CA SER A 100 11.71 8.27 -3.52
C SER A 100 12.53 6.99 -3.63
N ARG A 101 12.70 6.23 -2.54
CA ARG A 101 13.45 4.98 -2.55
C ARG A 101 12.78 3.91 -3.42
N MET A 102 11.44 3.85 -3.42
CA MET A 102 10.67 2.97 -4.29
C MET A 102 10.91 3.29 -5.77
N GLN A 103 10.94 4.57 -6.14
CA GLN A 103 11.23 5.01 -7.52
C GLN A 103 12.66 4.64 -7.94
N ASP A 104 13.64 4.83 -7.06
CA ASP A 104 15.04 4.45 -7.33
C ASP A 104 15.18 2.93 -7.52
N GLY A 105 14.50 2.14 -6.69
CA GLY A 105 14.45 0.68 -6.80
C GLY A 105 13.75 0.20 -8.08
N ALA A 106 12.62 0.82 -8.43
CA ALA A 106 11.90 0.53 -9.67
C ALA A 106 12.77 0.80 -10.91
N LYS A 107 13.48 1.94 -10.94
CA LYS A 107 14.46 2.26 -11.98
C LYS A 107 15.57 1.22 -12.08
N ARG A 108 16.07 0.72 -10.94
CA ARG A 108 17.14 -0.29 -10.92
C ARG A 108 16.70 -1.65 -11.48
N LEU A 109 15.42 -2.00 -11.31
CA LEU A 109 14.80 -3.26 -11.75
C LEU A 109 14.05 -3.16 -13.08
N GLY A 110 14.05 -1.98 -13.72
CA GLY A 110 13.33 -1.76 -14.98
C GLY A 110 11.82 -1.85 -14.84
N ILE A 111 11.28 -1.41 -13.71
CA ILE A 111 9.83 -1.38 -13.39
C ILE A 111 9.33 0.07 -13.60
N PRO A 112 8.13 0.26 -14.18
CA PRO A 112 7.55 1.58 -14.49
C PRO A 112 7.16 2.43 -13.26
#